data_AF-A0A2M8AXB9-F1
#
_entry.id   AF-A0A2M8AXB9-F1
#
_cell.length_a   1.000
_cell.length_b   1.000
_cell.length_c   1.000
_cell.angle_alpha   90.00
_cell.angle_beta   90.00
_cell.angle_gamma   90.00
#
_symmetry.space_group_name_H-M   'P 1'
#
loop_
_entity.id
_entity.type
_entity.pdbx_description
1 polymer ?
#
loop_
_entity_poly.entity_id
_entity_poly.type
_entity_poly.pdbx_seq_one_letter_code
_entity_poly.pdbx_strand_id
1 'polypeptide(L)'
;MDGRGGNSETTSEKEGIMALNEVVRMHEDLERALKEPPDKRSWIMVIDVRKCVGDHACAVSCMAENVCPPGTSYRKVFETEHKSFPDLDRFFMPANCRQCDNAPCMKAANKITKDAITKRKDGIVEFDYKKLGKSPKASAAAKEACPYYAIVEDKGGFYTDGAPVLEPYETRDFFEHGKKYNRKKGDLKGSIRKCTFCPHRLESGMIPACVSTCIGRAMYFGDRNDPNSLVSELLKKEKVWRDRTDLGTNPRVYYIGYGDRTNMAVSTPATCMECHQ
;
A
#
# COMPACT_ATOMS: atom_id res chain seq x y z
N MET A 1 -40.33 4.80 -61.60
CA MET A 1 -40.28 3.35 -61.41
C MET A 1 -39.11 3.10 -60.46
N ASP A 2 -39.33 3.35 -59.17
CA ASP A 2 -39.68 2.32 -58.15
C ASP A 2 -38.43 1.51 -57.79
N GLY A 3 -37.96 1.35 -56.55
CA GLY A 3 -38.43 1.74 -55.23
C GLY A 3 -37.69 0.90 -54.18
N ARG A 4 -37.32 1.53 -53.05
CA ARG A 4 -37.19 1.02 -51.66
C ARG A 4 -36.29 -0.20 -51.32
N GLY A 5 -35.40 0.01 -50.34
CA GLY A 5 -35.44 -0.76 -49.08
C GLY A 5 -34.14 -1.41 -48.54
N GLY A 6 -33.58 -0.84 -47.46
CA GLY A 6 -33.35 -1.55 -46.18
C GLY A 6 -32.04 -2.30 -45.88
N ASN A 7 -31.36 -1.83 -44.82
CA ASN A 7 -30.50 -2.54 -43.85
C ASN A 7 -29.20 -3.23 -44.30
N SER A 8 -28.07 -2.86 -43.69
CA SER A 8 -27.68 -3.31 -42.34
C SER A 8 -26.32 -2.76 -41.96
N GLU A 9 -26.20 -2.42 -40.68
CA GLU A 9 -24.95 -2.20 -39.97
C GLU A 9 -23.97 -3.37 -40.20
N THR A 10 -22.68 -3.08 -40.27
CA THR A 10 -21.65 -3.63 -39.36
C THR A 10 -20.25 -3.37 -39.90
N THR A 11 -19.32 -3.22 -38.95
CA THR A 11 -17.86 -3.30 -39.10
C THR A 11 -17.08 -2.03 -39.45
N SER A 12 -17.07 -1.03 -38.56
CA SER A 12 -15.82 -0.27 -38.34
C SER A 12 -15.59 0.32 -36.93
N GLU A 13 -16.40 0.03 -35.91
CA GLU A 13 -16.11 0.44 -34.50
C GLU A 13 -15.04 -0.41 -33.81
N LYS A 14 -14.03 -0.87 -34.54
CA LYS A 14 -12.80 -1.47 -33.98
C LYS A 14 -11.60 -0.56 -34.24
N GLU A 15 -11.79 0.74 -34.08
CA GLU A 15 -10.67 1.68 -34.02
C GLU A 15 -9.96 1.57 -32.66
N GLY A 16 -8.86 0.82 -32.67
CA GLY A 16 -7.67 1.09 -31.87
C GLY A 16 -7.87 1.30 -30.36
N ILE A 17 -8.11 0.22 -29.62
CA ILE A 17 -7.84 0.20 -28.18
C ILE A 17 -6.32 0.33 -28.03
N MET A 18 -5.80 1.55 -27.92
CA MET A 18 -4.49 1.77 -27.31
C MET A 18 -4.52 1.03 -25.98
N ALA A 19 -3.52 0.16 -25.72
CA ALA A 19 -3.42 -0.60 -24.48
C ALA A 19 -3.76 0.33 -23.31
N LEU A 20 -4.91 0.08 -22.66
CA LEU A 20 -5.47 0.99 -21.68
C LEU A 20 -4.41 1.23 -20.61
N ASN A 21 -3.95 2.47 -20.45
CA ASN A 21 -2.93 2.77 -19.45
C ASN A 21 -3.56 2.50 -18.06
N GLU A 22 -3.13 1.43 -17.41
CA GLU A 22 -3.69 0.97 -16.12
C GLU A 22 -3.68 2.08 -15.06
N VAL A 23 -2.71 2.99 -15.11
CA VAL A 23 -2.65 4.15 -14.23
C VAL A 23 -3.76 5.16 -14.53
N VAL A 24 -4.03 5.45 -15.80
CA VAL A 24 -5.13 6.32 -16.21
C VAL A 24 -6.45 5.70 -15.78
N ARG A 25 -6.64 4.40 -16.04
CA ARG A 25 -7.83 3.66 -15.60
C ARG A 25 -8.02 3.74 -14.08
N MET A 26 -6.97 3.56 -13.28
CA MET A 26 -7.09 3.69 -11.82
C MET A 26 -7.43 5.10 -11.35
N HIS A 27 -7.03 6.16 -12.09
CA HIS A 27 -7.47 7.52 -11.79
C HIS A 27 -8.97 7.69 -12.08
N GLU A 28 -9.47 7.19 -13.22
CA GLU A 28 -10.90 7.20 -13.53
C GLU A 28 -11.72 6.40 -12.50
N ASP A 29 -11.21 5.25 -12.07
CA ASP A 29 -11.82 4.44 -11.02
C ASP A 29 -11.86 5.19 -9.68
N LEU A 30 -10.77 5.90 -9.34
CA LEU A 30 -10.69 6.73 -8.14
C LEU A 30 -11.73 7.87 -8.21
N GLU A 31 -11.82 8.58 -9.33
CA GLU A 31 -12.81 9.65 -9.51
C GLU A 31 -14.25 9.15 -9.35
N ARG A 32 -14.57 7.96 -9.87
CA ARG A 32 -15.89 7.34 -9.64
C ARG A 32 -16.09 6.99 -8.17
N ALA A 33 -15.12 6.35 -7.53
CA ALA A 33 -15.21 5.97 -6.12
C ALA A 33 -15.37 7.17 -5.18
N LEU A 34 -14.75 8.32 -5.49
CA LEU A 34 -14.84 9.53 -4.67
C LEU A 34 -16.22 10.20 -4.70
N LYS A 35 -17.08 9.88 -5.69
CA LYS A 35 -18.49 10.36 -5.75
C LYS A 35 -19.38 9.70 -4.70
N GLU A 36 -19.07 8.48 -4.31
CA GLU A 36 -19.78 7.74 -3.27
C GLU A 36 -19.31 8.18 -1.88
N PRO A 37 -20.10 8.13 -0.80
CA PRO A 37 -19.62 8.45 0.54
C PRO A 37 -18.67 7.36 1.10
N PRO A 38 -17.80 7.66 2.08
CA PRO A 38 -16.78 6.72 2.57
C PRO A 38 -17.30 5.37 3.06
N ASP A 39 -18.54 5.28 3.54
CA ASP A 39 -19.18 4.03 3.98
C ASP A 39 -19.66 3.12 2.85
N LYS A 40 -19.72 3.64 1.63
CA LYS A 40 -19.98 2.88 0.41
C LYS A 40 -18.70 2.45 -0.30
N ARG A 41 -17.54 2.96 0.13
CA ARG A 41 -16.23 2.63 -0.43
C ARG A 41 -15.56 1.51 0.34
N SER A 42 -14.63 0.82 -0.31
CA SER A 42 -13.83 -0.24 0.29
C SER A 42 -12.46 -0.32 -0.39
N TRP A 43 -11.49 0.44 0.13
CA TRP A 43 -10.15 0.49 -0.45
C TRP A 43 -9.40 -0.83 -0.29
N ILE A 44 -8.78 -1.27 -1.39
CA ILE A 44 -7.87 -2.41 -1.42
C ILE A 44 -6.65 -2.10 -2.28
N MET A 45 -5.62 -2.91 -2.12
CA MET A 45 -4.45 -2.93 -3.00
C MET A 45 -4.28 -4.34 -3.55
N VAL A 46 -4.03 -4.46 -4.85
CA VAL A 46 -3.63 -5.71 -5.49
C VAL A 46 -2.19 -5.55 -5.97
N ILE A 47 -1.34 -6.52 -5.67
CA ILE A 47 0.09 -6.51 -6.02
C ILE A 47 0.37 -7.73 -6.90
N ASP A 48 0.71 -7.49 -8.17
CA ASP A 48 1.16 -8.53 -9.09
C ASP A 48 2.68 -8.71 -8.95
N VAL A 49 3.09 -9.72 -8.18
CA VAL A 49 4.52 -9.99 -7.93
C VAL A 49 5.23 -10.57 -9.14
N ARG A 50 4.52 -11.03 -10.17
CA ARG A 50 5.11 -11.46 -11.45
C ARG A 50 5.74 -10.28 -12.20
N LYS A 51 5.27 -9.06 -11.92
CA LYS A 51 5.69 -7.81 -12.57
C LYS A 51 6.72 -7.02 -11.76
N CYS A 52 7.04 -7.46 -10.53
CA CYS A 52 7.97 -6.72 -9.68
C CYS A 52 9.42 -7.04 -10.07
N VAL A 53 10.18 -6.01 -10.44
CA VAL A 53 11.60 -6.12 -10.84
C VAL A 53 12.58 -5.71 -9.75
N GLY A 54 12.11 -5.45 -8.52
CA GLY A 54 12.99 -5.08 -7.42
C GLY A 54 13.58 -3.67 -7.51
N ASP A 55 12.91 -2.72 -8.18
CA ASP A 55 13.45 -1.36 -8.41
C ASP A 55 13.52 -0.45 -7.15
N HIS A 56 12.83 -0.82 -6.07
CA HIS A 56 12.61 -0.01 -4.86
C HIS A 56 11.98 1.39 -5.08
N ALA A 57 11.59 1.76 -6.30
CA ALA A 57 11.02 3.07 -6.63
C ALA A 57 9.73 3.33 -5.84
N CYS A 58 8.95 2.27 -5.64
CA CYS A 58 7.75 2.31 -4.82
C CYS A 58 8.05 2.63 -3.34
N ALA A 59 9.16 2.16 -2.78
CA ALA A 59 9.57 2.45 -1.40
C ALA A 59 10.07 3.89 -1.27
N VAL A 60 10.95 4.32 -2.18
CA VAL A 60 11.49 5.69 -2.22
C VAL A 60 10.37 6.71 -2.37
N SER A 61 9.42 6.50 -3.29
CA SER A 61 8.30 7.43 -3.48
C SER A 61 7.41 7.51 -2.23
N CYS A 62 7.22 6.40 -1.52
CA CYS A 62 6.45 6.41 -0.28
C CYS A 62 7.16 7.16 0.85
N MET A 63 8.49 7.01 0.97
CA MET A 63 9.29 7.76 1.94
C MET A 63 9.29 9.26 1.65
N ALA A 64 9.47 9.63 0.37
CA ALA A 64 9.45 11.02 -0.07
C ALA A 64 8.07 11.66 0.14
N GLU A 65 6.99 10.97 -0.23
CA GLU A 65 5.61 11.45 -0.11
C GLU A 65 5.22 11.69 1.36
N ASN A 66 5.56 10.75 2.25
CA ASN A 66 5.14 10.75 3.65
C ASN A 66 6.21 11.30 4.61
N VAL A 67 7.31 11.84 4.08
CA VAL A 67 8.43 12.42 4.85
C VAL A 67 8.88 11.48 5.97
N CYS A 68 9.18 10.24 5.59
CA CYS A 68 9.69 9.23 6.51
C CYS A 68 11.10 9.61 6.99
N PRO A 69 11.44 9.44 8.28
CA PRO A 69 12.81 9.66 8.76
C PRO A 69 13.80 8.63 8.22
N PRO A 70 15.10 8.86 8.42
CA PRO A 70 16.12 7.82 8.27
C PRO A 70 15.74 6.52 8.97
N GLY A 71 16.05 5.39 8.31
CA GLY A 71 15.77 4.05 8.83
C GLY A 71 14.28 3.67 8.86
N THR A 72 13.39 4.52 8.35
CA THR A 72 11.95 4.27 8.33
C THR A 72 11.42 4.19 6.91
N SER A 73 10.71 3.09 6.63
CA SER A 73 9.91 2.97 5.40
C SER A 73 8.60 2.25 5.68
N TYR A 74 7.51 2.80 5.12
CA TYR A 74 6.17 2.21 5.22
C TYR A 74 5.97 0.98 4.36
N ARG A 75 6.84 0.79 3.37
CA ARG A 75 6.81 -0.35 2.47
C ARG A 75 8.22 -0.82 2.17
N LYS A 76 8.38 -2.12 2.06
CA LYS A 76 9.64 -2.80 1.78
C LYS A 76 9.46 -3.63 0.53
N VAL A 77 10.55 -3.88 -0.18
CA VAL A 77 10.60 -4.91 -1.22
C VAL A 77 11.55 -5.94 -0.68
N PHE A 78 11.01 -7.05 -0.18
CA PHE A 78 11.82 -8.16 0.26
C PHE A 78 12.33 -8.89 -0.97
N GLU A 79 13.58 -9.32 -0.94
CA GLU A 79 14.17 -10.14 -1.98
C GLU A 79 14.62 -11.48 -1.39
N THR A 80 14.56 -12.52 -2.21
CA THR A 80 15.09 -13.83 -1.86
C THR A 80 15.70 -14.44 -3.11
N GLU A 81 16.79 -15.18 -2.91
CA GLU A 81 17.43 -15.95 -3.97
C GLU A 81 17.07 -17.43 -3.79
N HIS A 82 16.90 -18.12 -4.90
CA HIS A 82 16.58 -19.53 -4.94
C HIS A 82 17.53 -20.26 -5.86
N LYS A 83 17.84 -21.51 -5.52
CA LYS A 83 18.82 -22.35 -6.20
C LYS A 83 20.22 -21.71 -6.15
N SER A 84 21.14 -22.35 -6.83
CA SER A 84 22.53 -21.93 -6.96
C SER A 84 22.89 -21.81 -8.42
N PHE A 85 23.97 -21.09 -8.71
CA PHE A 85 24.56 -21.05 -10.05
C PHE A 85 24.71 -22.48 -10.64
N PRO A 86 24.37 -22.70 -11.92
CA PRO A 86 23.92 -21.71 -12.91
C PRO A 86 22.41 -21.39 -12.91
N ASP A 87 21.60 -22.09 -12.13
CA ASP A 87 20.13 -22.01 -12.17
C ASP A 87 19.53 -21.06 -11.12
N LEU A 88 20.23 -19.97 -10.79
CA LEU A 88 19.81 -18.98 -9.80
C LEU A 88 18.50 -18.29 -10.21
N ASP A 89 17.57 -18.19 -9.27
CA ASP A 89 16.32 -17.45 -9.43
C ASP A 89 16.19 -16.40 -8.32
N ARG A 90 15.60 -15.25 -8.62
CA ARG A 90 15.43 -14.13 -7.69
C ARG A 90 13.99 -13.69 -7.67
N PHE A 91 13.46 -13.53 -6.45
CA PHE A 91 12.08 -13.14 -6.24
C PHE A 91 11.97 -11.86 -5.41
N PHE A 92 11.05 -10.98 -5.81
CA PHE A 92 10.78 -9.71 -5.16
C PHE A 92 9.35 -9.65 -4.62
N MET A 93 9.23 -9.36 -3.33
CA MET A 93 7.97 -9.32 -2.59
C MET A 93 7.77 -7.94 -1.97
N PRO A 94 7.11 -7.01 -2.69
CA PRO A 94 6.67 -5.76 -2.09
C PRO A 94 5.67 -6.02 -0.96
N ALA A 95 5.91 -5.41 0.19
CA ALA A 95 5.09 -5.54 1.37
C ALA A 95 4.87 -4.19 2.04
N ASN A 96 3.67 -3.98 2.54
CA ASN A 96 3.23 -2.79 3.26
C ASN A 96 2.16 -3.19 4.28
N CYS A 97 1.71 -2.23 5.10
CA CYS A 97 0.57 -2.47 5.99
C CYS A 97 -0.63 -3.00 5.21
N ARG A 98 -1.22 -4.10 5.71
CA ARG A 98 -2.32 -4.83 5.09
C ARG A 98 -3.70 -4.17 5.23
N GLN A 99 -3.81 -3.09 6.02
CA GLN A 99 -5.07 -2.43 6.40
C GLN A 99 -6.17 -3.43 6.83
N CYS A 100 -5.80 -4.41 7.66
CA CYS A 100 -6.66 -5.51 8.11
C CYS A 100 -8.06 -5.06 8.55
N ASP A 101 -9.10 -5.80 8.18
CA ASP A 101 -10.46 -5.59 8.69
C ASP A 101 -10.58 -5.99 10.16
N ASN A 102 -9.94 -7.11 10.52
CA ASN A 102 -9.77 -7.52 11.89
C ASN A 102 -8.35 -7.17 12.35
N ALA A 103 -8.09 -5.87 12.57
CA ALA A 103 -6.75 -5.35 12.86
C ALA A 103 -6.27 -5.70 14.29
N PRO A 104 -5.27 -6.59 14.47
CA PRO A 104 -4.78 -6.96 15.80
C PRO A 104 -4.05 -5.81 16.49
N CYS A 105 -3.31 -4.98 15.73
CA CYS A 105 -2.65 -3.78 16.25
C CYS A 105 -3.66 -2.80 16.87
N MET A 106 -4.83 -2.62 16.25
CA MET A 106 -5.89 -1.78 16.78
C MET A 106 -6.44 -2.33 18.10
N LYS A 107 -6.75 -3.63 18.14
CA LYS A 107 -7.24 -4.31 19.35
C LYS A 107 -6.22 -4.20 20.50
N ALA A 108 -4.94 -4.40 20.22
CA ALA A 108 -3.86 -4.35 21.21
C ALA A 108 -3.65 -2.93 21.76
N ALA A 109 -3.50 -1.93 20.88
CA ALA A 109 -3.28 -0.54 21.29
C ALA A 109 -4.46 0.00 22.10
N ASN A 110 -5.69 -0.26 21.66
CA ASN A 110 -6.89 0.33 22.27
C ASN A 110 -7.26 -0.29 23.62
N LYS A 111 -6.70 -1.46 23.97
CA LYS A 111 -6.75 -1.98 25.36
C LYS A 111 -5.99 -1.09 26.35
N ILE A 112 -4.97 -0.37 25.87
CA ILE A 112 -4.09 0.47 26.70
C ILE A 112 -4.46 1.95 26.55
N THR A 113 -4.69 2.42 25.33
CA THR A 113 -5.03 3.81 25.05
C THR A 113 -6.21 3.86 24.10
N LYS A 114 -7.38 4.21 24.64
CA LYS A 114 -8.64 4.20 23.91
C LYS A 114 -8.57 5.07 22.64
N ASP A 115 -9.05 4.50 21.53
CA ASP A 115 -9.09 5.13 20.21
C ASP A 115 -7.72 5.69 19.77
N ALA A 116 -6.63 4.99 20.12
CA ALA A 116 -5.28 5.30 19.60
C ALA A 116 -5.12 4.83 18.15
N ILE A 117 -5.84 3.78 17.77
CA ILE A 117 -5.95 3.30 16.41
C ILE A 117 -7.44 3.14 16.08
N THR A 118 -7.86 3.60 14.91
CA THR A 118 -9.25 3.50 14.45
C THR A 118 -9.33 2.88 13.07
N LYS A 119 -10.53 2.44 12.68
CA LYS A 119 -10.83 1.92 11.35
C LYS A 119 -11.81 2.87 10.68
N ARG A 120 -11.41 3.47 9.56
CA ARG A 120 -12.30 4.26 8.69
C ARG A 120 -13.34 3.35 8.05
N LYS A 121 -14.50 3.93 7.71
CA LYS A 121 -15.60 3.21 7.04
C LYS A 121 -15.18 2.66 5.68
N ASP A 122 -14.25 3.33 5.00
CA ASP A 122 -13.68 2.92 3.71
C ASP A 122 -12.58 1.86 3.81
N GLY A 123 -12.24 1.40 5.03
CA GLY A 123 -11.31 0.30 5.26
C GLY A 123 -9.90 0.69 5.68
N ILE A 124 -9.54 1.99 5.71
CA ILE A 124 -8.21 2.42 6.14
C ILE A 124 -8.07 2.30 7.67
N VAL A 125 -6.96 1.75 8.15
CA VAL A 125 -6.61 1.75 9.59
C VAL A 125 -5.81 3.02 9.87
N GLU A 126 -6.25 3.85 10.81
CA GLU A 126 -5.63 5.15 11.11
C GLU A 126 -5.00 5.16 12.50
N PHE A 127 -3.84 5.81 12.60
CA PHE A 127 -3.07 5.91 13.83
C PHE A 127 -3.16 7.35 14.34
N ASP A 128 -3.59 7.54 15.59
CA ASP A 128 -3.48 8.84 16.24
C ASP A 128 -2.06 9.01 16.79
N TYR A 129 -1.22 9.71 16.03
CA TYR A 129 0.19 9.87 16.39
C TYR A 129 0.42 10.55 17.73
N LYS A 130 -0.48 11.44 18.16
CA LYS A 130 -0.37 12.14 19.45
C LYS A 130 -0.63 11.18 20.61
N LYS A 131 -1.66 10.33 20.51
CA LYS A 131 -1.96 9.30 21.52
C LYS A 131 -0.86 8.24 21.57
N LEU A 132 -0.42 7.76 20.42
CA LEU A 132 0.61 6.72 20.32
C LEU A 132 1.99 7.23 20.75
N GLY A 133 2.36 8.46 20.42
CA GLY A 133 3.61 9.09 20.87
C GLY A 133 3.66 9.35 22.37
N LYS A 134 2.50 9.56 23.02
CA LYS A 134 2.39 9.72 24.47
C LYS A 134 2.26 8.40 25.24
N SER A 135 2.09 7.27 24.53
CA SER A 135 1.86 5.96 25.13
C SER A 135 2.79 4.91 24.52
N PRO A 136 4.06 4.85 24.95
CA PRO A 136 5.01 3.84 24.47
C PRO A 136 4.50 2.42 24.66
N LYS A 137 3.74 2.15 25.73
CA LYS A 137 3.10 0.84 25.98
C LYS A 137 2.08 0.49 24.90
N ALA A 138 1.22 1.42 24.50
CA ALA A 138 0.26 1.18 23.42
C ALA A 138 0.96 1.00 22.07
N SER A 139 2.00 1.79 21.81
CA SER A 139 2.82 1.67 20.60
C SER A 139 3.53 0.32 20.51
N ALA A 140 4.14 -0.14 21.60
CA ALA A 140 4.79 -1.45 21.67
C ALA A 140 3.77 -2.58 21.44
N ALA A 141 2.63 -2.55 22.14
CA ALA A 141 1.56 -3.55 21.97
C ALA A 141 1.02 -3.60 20.53
N ALA A 142 0.86 -2.44 19.88
CA ALA A 142 0.43 -2.37 18.49
C ALA A 142 1.45 -3.03 17.54
N LYS A 143 2.74 -2.73 17.74
CA LYS A 143 3.85 -3.24 16.93
C LYS A 143 4.00 -4.75 17.08
N GLU A 144 3.99 -5.26 18.31
CA GLU A 144 4.08 -6.68 18.63
C GLU A 144 2.89 -7.47 18.07
N ALA A 145 1.68 -6.92 18.14
CA ALA A 145 0.47 -7.57 17.62
C ALA A 145 0.39 -7.60 16.08
N CYS A 146 1.24 -6.87 15.35
CA CYS A 146 1.19 -6.83 13.88
C CYS A 146 1.98 -8.00 13.27
N PRO A 147 1.31 -8.98 12.63
CA PRO A 147 1.99 -10.17 12.11
C PRO A 147 2.75 -9.93 10.79
N TYR A 148 2.79 -8.68 10.32
CA TYR A 148 3.35 -8.28 9.02
C TYR A 148 4.56 -7.36 9.16
N TYR A 149 5.01 -7.06 10.39
CA TYR A 149 6.13 -6.15 10.67
C TYR A 149 6.03 -4.79 9.94
N ALA A 150 4.79 -4.32 9.73
CA ALA A 150 4.49 -3.16 8.90
C ALA A 150 4.43 -1.84 9.67
N ILE A 151 4.65 -1.89 10.99
CA ILE A 151 4.63 -0.75 11.89
C ILE A 151 6.07 -0.35 12.18
N VAL A 152 6.38 0.92 11.92
CA VAL A 152 7.68 1.55 12.09
C VAL A 152 7.62 2.59 13.19
N GLU A 153 8.75 2.91 13.80
CA GLU A 153 8.85 3.91 14.86
C GLU A 153 9.52 5.17 14.30
N ASP A 154 8.92 6.34 14.54
CA ASP A 154 9.52 7.61 14.17
C ASP A 154 10.37 8.15 15.33
N LYS A 155 11.69 7.97 15.23
CA LYS A 155 12.64 8.40 16.27
C LYS A 155 12.98 9.90 16.21
N GLY A 156 12.44 10.65 15.23
CA GLY A 156 12.61 12.10 15.14
C GLY A 156 13.95 12.58 14.57
N GLY A 157 14.63 11.78 13.73
CA GLY A 157 15.86 12.18 13.03
C GLY A 157 15.65 12.76 11.62
N PHE A 158 16.74 13.23 11.03
CA PHE A 158 16.85 13.80 9.68
C PHE A 158 17.99 13.12 8.90
N TYR A 159 17.85 12.97 7.58
CA TYR A 159 18.87 12.41 6.68
C TYR A 159 20.12 13.27 6.64
N THR A 160 19.96 14.59 6.80
CA THR A 160 21.07 15.53 6.88
C THR A 160 21.47 15.88 8.33
N ASP A 161 21.17 15.01 9.30
CA ASP A 161 21.72 15.15 10.65
C ASP A 161 23.26 15.18 10.59
N GLY A 162 23.86 16.25 11.09
CA GLY A 162 25.31 16.49 11.04
C GLY A 162 25.80 17.24 9.79
N ALA A 163 24.94 17.53 8.81
CA ALA A 163 25.26 18.39 7.69
C ALA A 163 25.16 19.89 8.05
N PRO A 164 25.79 20.80 7.27
CA PRO A 164 25.73 22.24 7.54
C PRO A 164 24.32 22.83 7.47
N VAL A 165 23.43 22.22 6.68
CA VAL A 165 22.06 22.68 6.44
C VAL A 165 21.12 21.47 6.49
N LEU A 166 19.96 21.66 7.13
CA LEU A 166 18.85 20.71 7.01
C LEU A 166 18.14 20.91 5.68
N GLU A 167 18.02 19.85 4.90
CA GLU A 167 17.42 19.95 3.57
C GLU A 167 15.93 20.32 3.63
N PRO A 168 15.43 21.21 2.74
CA PRO A 168 14.04 21.68 2.80
C PRO A 168 13.00 20.57 2.68
N TYR A 169 13.30 19.49 1.94
CA TYR A 169 12.37 18.37 1.76
C TYR A 169 12.10 17.62 3.07
N GLU A 170 13.01 17.70 4.05
CA GLU A 170 12.86 17.04 5.34
C GLU A 170 11.99 17.81 6.33
N THR A 171 11.90 19.12 6.13
CA THR A 171 11.19 20.04 7.03
C THR A 171 9.92 20.63 6.39
N ARG A 172 9.56 20.18 5.19
CA ARG A 172 8.30 20.56 4.53
C ARG A 172 7.09 20.10 5.33
N ASP A 173 5.98 20.83 5.15
CA ASP A 173 4.68 20.35 5.61
C ASP A 173 4.23 19.14 4.77
N PHE A 174 3.59 18.18 5.43
CA PHE A 174 2.95 17.03 4.79
C PHE A 174 1.70 16.63 5.55
N PHE A 175 0.89 15.74 4.96
CA PHE A 175 -0.42 15.39 5.47
C PHE A 175 -0.54 13.89 5.66
N GLU A 176 -1.01 13.46 6.81
CA GLU A 176 -1.40 12.08 7.09
C GLU A 176 -2.68 12.10 7.94
N HIS A 177 -3.60 11.16 7.70
CA HIS A 177 -4.83 11.03 8.49
C HIS A 177 -5.63 12.36 8.62
N GLY A 178 -5.69 13.14 7.53
CA GLY A 178 -6.38 14.44 7.49
C GLY A 178 -5.73 15.54 8.34
N LYS A 179 -4.53 15.31 8.87
CA LYS A 179 -3.81 16.26 9.73
C LYS A 179 -2.52 16.70 9.04
N LYS A 180 -2.17 17.97 9.24
CA LYS A 180 -0.90 18.55 8.78
C LYS A 180 0.19 18.30 9.82
N TYR A 181 1.35 17.85 9.36
CA TYR A 181 2.52 17.56 10.18
C TYR A 181 3.76 18.25 9.64
N ASN A 182 4.71 18.49 10.53
CA ASN A 182 6.03 19.02 10.21
C ASN A 182 7.08 18.37 11.12
N ARG A 183 8.14 17.79 10.54
CA ARG A 183 9.17 17.08 11.32
C ARG A 183 9.91 17.99 12.29
N LYS A 184 10.16 19.25 11.92
CA LYS A 184 10.87 20.23 12.75
C LYS A 184 10.12 20.55 14.06
N LYS A 185 8.79 20.41 14.08
CA LYS A 185 7.96 20.62 15.27
C LYS A 185 8.01 19.45 16.25
N GLY A 186 8.54 18.29 15.85
CA GLY A 186 8.61 17.09 16.67
C GLY A 186 7.26 16.37 16.85
N ASP A 187 6.23 16.72 16.07
CA ASP A 187 4.85 16.21 16.21
C ASP A 187 4.72 14.68 16.13
N LEU A 188 5.71 14.02 15.52
CA LEU A 188 5.73 12.58 15.28
C LEU A 188 6.73 11.81 16.17
N LYS A 189 7.64 12.50 16.85
CA LYS A 189 8.76 11.86 17.54
C LYS A 189 8.24 10.94 18.64
N GLY A 190 8.73 9.70 18.67
CA GLY A 190 8.33 8.65 19.61
C GLY A 190 7.00 7.98 19.26
N SER A 191 6.35 8.37 18.17
CA SER A 191 5.15 7.71 17.68
C SER A 191 5.48 6.53 16.77
N ILE A 192 4.49 5.65 16.58
CA ILE A 192 4.55 4.63 15.54
C ILE A 192 3.80 5.08 14.30
N ARG A 193 4.33 4.73 13.14
CA ARG A 193 3.81 5.07 11.83
C ARG A 193 3.73 3.80 10.96
N LYS A 194 3.02 3.87 9.84
CA LYS A 194 2.84 2.76 8.90
C LYS A 194 2.27 3.27 7.58
N CYS A 195 2.26 2.42 6.55
CA CYS A 195 1.51 2.70 5.34
C CYS A 195 0.03 3.06 5.67
N THR A 196 -0.44 4.15 5.08
CA THR A 196 -1.77 4.73 5.31
C THR A 196 -2.72 4.51 4.14
N PHE A 197 -2.25 3.93 3.02
CA PHE A 197 -2.90 4.01 1.70
C PHE A 197 -2.98 5.44 1.11
N CYS A 198 -2.15 6.37 1.61
CA CYS A 198 -2.04 7.74 1.08
C CYS A 198 -3.40 8.47 1.00
N PRO A 199 -4.21 8.52 2.07
CA PRO A 199 -5.53 9.13 2.03
C PRO A 199 -5.47 10.60 1.57
N HIS A 200 -4.41 11.32 1.93
CA HIS A 200 -4.19 12.70 1.48
C HIS A 200 -4.04 12.85 -0.03
N ARG A 201 -3.52 11.82 -0.72
CA ARG A 201 -3.49 11.76 -2.19
C ARG A 201 -4.86 11.41 -2.75
N LEU A 202 -5.50 10.38 -2.19
CA LEU A 202 -6.82 9.92 -2.64
C LEU A 202 -7.85 11.06 -2.58
N GLU A 203 -7.88 11.79 -1.47
CA GLU A 203 -8.77 12.93 -1.23
C GLU A 203 -8.46 14.11 -2.17
N SER A 204 -7.28 14.13 -2.79
CA SER A 204 -6.86 15.10 -3.82
C SER A 204 -7.02 14.56 -5.25
N GLY A 205 -7.73 13.44 -5.46
CA GLY A 205 -7.90 12.83 -6.78
C GLY A 205 -6.66 12.12 -7.32
N MET A 206 -5.65 11.88 -6.48
CA MET A 206 -4.41 11.20 -6.86
C MET A 206 -4.36 9.78 -6.30
N ILE A 207 -3.94 8.81 -7.11
CA ILE A 207 -3.65 7.46 -6.62
C ILE A 207 -2.43 7.45 -5.67
N PRO A 208 -2.23 6.40 -4.84
CA PRO A 208 -1.11 6.34 -3.91
C PRO A 208 0.25 6.46 -4.62
N ALA A 209 1.22 7.16 -4.00
CA ALA A 209 2.52 7.48 -4.62
C ALA A 209 3.28 6.22 -5.11
N CYS A 210 3.15 5.13 -4.36
CA CYS A 210 3.79 3.87 -4.70
C CYS A 210 3.15 3.14 -5.91
N VAL A 211 1.91 3.47 -6.24
CA VAL A 211 1.18 2.96 -7.40
C VAL A 211 1.58 3.76 -8.65
N SER A 212 1.60 5.08 -8.54
CA SER A 212 1.98 5.96 -9.66
C SER A 212 3.42 5.75 -10.14
N THR A 213 4.35 5.50 -9.22
CA THR A 213 5.79 5.41 -9.52
C THR A 213 6.25 4.01 -9.93
N CYS A 214 5.44 2.96 -9.75
CA CYS A 214 5.87 1.59 -10.04
C CYS A 214 6.13 1.40 -11.55
N ILE A 215 7.39 1.17 -11.92
CA ILE A 215 7.80 1.07 -13.33
C ILE A 215 7.30 -0.23 -13.97
N GLY A 216 7.30 -1.32 -13.19
CA GLY A 216 6.80 -2.63 -13.63
C GLY A 216 5.27 -2.73 -13.65
N ARG A 217 4.54 -1.70 -13.21
CA ARG A 217 3.06 -1.73 -13.08
C ARG A 217 2.56 -2.93 -12.27
N ALA A 218 3.28 -3.25 -11.20
CA ALA A 218 2.95 -4.33 -10.27
C ALA A 218 1.90 -3.94 -9.23
N MET A 219 1.61 -2.64 -9.05
CA MET A 219 0.76 -2.13 -7.99
C MET A 219 -0.56 -1.65 -8.55
N TYR A 220 -1.66 -2.10 -7.96
CA TYR A 220 -3.01 -1.67 -8.29
C TYR A 220 -3.75 -1.23 -7.03
N PHE A 221 -4.55 -0.17 -7.14
CA PHE A 221 -5.29 0.38 -6.02
C PHE A 221 -6.66 0.84 -6.47
N GLY A 222 -7.68 0.61 -5.65
CA GLY A 222 -9.03 1.02 -5.98
C GLY A 222 -10.07 0.54 -4.97
N ASP A 223 -11.32 0.85 -5.27
CA ASP A 223 -12.47 0.45 -4.50
C ASP A 223 -13.00 -0.91 -4.95
N ARG A 224 -13.00 -1.92 -4.07
CA ARG A 224 -13.56 -3.25 -4.38
C ARG A 224 -15.09 -3.28 -4.43
N ASN A 225 -15.76 -2.24 -3.96
CA ASN A 225 -17.22 -2.15 -4.04
C ASN A 225 -17.69 -1.64 -5.41
N ASP A 226 -16.85 -0.92 -6.17
CA ASP A 226 -17.12 -0.61 -7.58
C ASP A 226 -16.87 -1.88 -8.41
N PRO A 227 -17.91 -2.52 -8.99
CA PRO A 227 -17.75 -3.74 -9.76
C PRO A 227 -16.96 -3.53 -11.06
N ASN A 228 -16.84 -2.28 -11.51
CA ASN A 228 -16.14 -1.85 -12.72
C ASN A 228 -14.74 -1.30 -12.40
N SER A 229 -14.28 -1.30 -11.16
CA SER A 229 -12.89 -0.91 -10.87
C SER A 229 -11.91 -1.98 -11.35
N LEU A 230 -10.71 -1.56 -11.76
CA LEU A 230 -9.66 -2.44 -12.20
C LEU A 230 -9.31 -3.47 -11.13
N VAL A 231 -9.31 -3.09 -9.85
CA VAL A 231 -9.06 -4.04 -8.76
C VAL A 231 -10.17 -5.09 -8.65
N SER A 232 -11.44 -4.72 -8.82
CA SER A 232 -12.56 -5.67 -8.83
C SER A 232 -12.50 -6.62 -10.01
N GLU A 233 -12.07 -6.13 -11.18
CA GLU A 233 -11.83 -6.98 -12.35
C GLU A 233 -10.68 -7.97 -12.11
N LEU A 234 -9.56 -7.51 -11.56
CA LEU A 234 -8.41 -8.36 -11.24
C LEU A 234 -8.78 -9.46 -10.23
N LEU A 235 -9.55 -9.13 -9.19
CA LEU A 235 -10.02 -10.13 -8.22
C LEU A 235 -10.90 -11.22 -8.84
N LYS A 236 -11.59 -10.95 -9.96
CA LYS A 236 -12.42 -11.92 -10.69
C LYS A 236 -11.60 -12.73 -11.70
N LYS A 237 -10.65 -12.08 -12.38
CA LYS A 237 -9.89 -12.65 -13.51
C LYS A 237 -8.67 -13.46 -13.06
N GLU A 238 -8.05 -13.08 -11.95
CA GLU A 238 -6.75 -13.64 -11.52
C GLU A 238 -6.90 -14.52 -10.28
N LYS A 239 -6.02 -15.52 -10.17
CA LYS A 239 -5.88 -16.29 -8.93
C LYS A 239 -5.13 -15.43 -7.91
N VAL A 240 -5.88 -14.88 -6.97
CA VAL A 240 -5.33 -14.04 -5.90
C VAL A 240 -5.15 -14.79 -4.58
N TRP A 241 -4.19 -14.33 -3.79
CA TRP A 241 -3.98 -14.81 -2.43
C TRP A 241 -3.76 -13.65 -1.46
N ARG A 242 -3.90 -13.93 -0.16
CA ARG A 242 -3.63 -12.98 0.91
C ARG A 242 -2.67 -13.62 1.90
N ASP A 243 -1.79 -12.80 2.44
CA ASP A 243 -0.79 -13.23 3.41
C ASP A 243 -1.43 -13.54 4.77
N ARG A 244 -0.94 -14.59 5.45
CA ARG A 244 -1.36 -15.02 6.80
C ARG A 244 -2.89 -15.09 7.03
N THR A 245 -3.62 -15.71 6.10
CA THR A 245 -5.08 -15.91 6.26
C THR A 245 -5.44 -16.80 7.45
N ASP A 246 -4.52 -17.66 7.89
CA ASP A 246 -4.60 -18.48 9.10
C ASP A 246 -4.90 -17.66 10.38
N LEU A 247 -4.46 -16.40 10.42
CA LEU A 247 -4.62 -15.53 11.59
C LEU A 247 -5.98 -14.82 11.67
N GLY A 248 -6.87 -15.00 10.69
CA GLY A 248 -8.20 -14.36 10.68
C GLY A 248 -8.17 -12.83 10.68
N THR A 249 -7.06 -12.20 10.27
CA THR A 249 -6.91 -10.72 10.27
C THR A 249 -7.67 -10.03 9.13
N ASN A 250 -8.10 -10.79 8.12
CA ASN A 250 -8.75 -10.29 6.91
C ASN A 250 -8.00 -9.11 6.25
N PRO A 251 -6.80 -9.36 5.66
CA PRO A 251 -6.04 -8.37 4.91
C PRO A 251 -6.82 -7.77 3.74
N ARG A 252 -6.51 -6.50 3.43
CA ARG A 252 -7.00 -5.75 2.25
C ARG A 252 -5.94 -5.58 1.16
N VAL A 253 -4.78 -6.21 1.34
CA VAL A 253 -3.75 -6.32 0.30
C VAL A 253 -3.81 -7.73 -0.25
N TYR A 254 -3.98 -7.83 -1.56
CA TYR A 254 -4.08 -9.08 -2.32
C TYR A 254 -2.85 -9.21 -3.21
N TYR A 255 -2.47 -10.43 -3.50
CA TYR A 255 -1.33 -10.75 -4.34
C TYR A 255 -1.75 -11.61 -5.52
N ILE A 256 -1.20 -11.32 -6.71
CA ILE A 256 -1.28 -12.17 -7.90
C ILE A 256 0.11 -12.75 -8.14
N GLY A 257 0.17 -14.02 -8.55
CA GLY A 257 1.42 -14.75 -8.76
C GLY A 257 1.58 -15.86 -7.74
N TYR A 258 2.78 -16.03 -7.21
CA TYR A 258 3.22 -17.18 -6.40
C TYR A 258 2.42 -17.39 -5.09
N GLY A 259 1.20 -17.93 -5.19
CA GLY A 259 0.32 -18.18 -4.04
C GLY A 259 0.65 -19.46 -3.28
N ASP A 260 1.39 -20.38 -3.91
CA ASP A 260 1.94 -21.57 -3.27
C ASP A 260 3.40 -21.32 -2.92
N ARG A 261 3.67 -21.18 -1.61
CA ARG A 261 5.01 -20.95 -1.07
C ARG A 261 5.93 -22.17 -1.17
N THR A 262 5.49 -23.27 -1.76
CA THR A 262 6.39 -24.39 -2.13
C THR A 262 7.16 -24.09 -3.42
N ASN A 263 6.63 -23.20 -4.28
CA ASN A 263 7.30 -22.69 -5.47
C ASN A 263 7.90 -21.28 -5.29
N MET A 264 7.59 -20.60 -4.18
CA MET A 264 8.48 -19.57 -3.66
C MET A 264 9.55 -20.29 -2.86
N ALA A 265 10.83 -20.03 -3.12
CA ALA A 265 11.86 -20.36 -2.15
C ALA A 265 11.40 -19.89 -0.78
N VAL A 266 11.25 -20.85 0.13
CA VAL A 266 10.72 -20.59 1.46
C VAL A 266 11.57 -19.48 2.08
N SER A 267 10.95 -18.33 2.34
CA SER A 267 11.41 -17.45 3.38
C SER A 267 11.24 -18.24 4.69
N THR A 268 12.21 -19.11 4.99
CA THR A 268 12.28 -19.78 6.27
C THR A 268 12.45 -18.70 7.33
N PRO A 269 12.07 -18.96 8.60
CA PRO A 269 12.50 -18.11 9.70
C PRO A 269 14.01 -17.85 9.69
N ALA A 270 14.82 -18.78 9.15
CA ALA A 270 16.27 -18.62 8.97
C ALA A 270 16.63 -17.57 7.89
N THR A 271 16.03 -17.61 6.71
CA THR A 271 16.28 -16.59 5.65
C THR A 271 15.69 -15.22 6.00
N CYS A 272 14.63 -15.17 6.82
CA CYS A 272 14.17 -13.90 7.38
C CYS A 272 15.18 -13.32 8.38
N MET A 273 15.88 -14.15 9.15
CA MET A 273 16.91 -13.71 10.10
C MET A 273 18.16 -13.16 9.39
N GLU A 274 18.48 -13.64 8.18
CA GLU A 274 19.59 -13.10 7.38
C GLU A 274 19.39 -11.64 6.97
N CYS A 275 18.16 -11.23 6.65
CA CYS A 275 17.83 -9.83 6.34
C CYS A 275 17.48 -8.97 7.58
N HIS A 276 17.44 -9.57 8.78
CA HIS A 276 16.91 -8.94 9.99
C HIS A 276 17.86 -9.01 11.20
N GLN A 277 19.18 -9.14 10.97
CA GLN A 277 20.19 -8.72 11.95
C GLN A 277 20.28 -7.19 12.01
#